data_AF-A0A2E2NWP9-F1
#
_entry.id   AF-A0A2E2NWP9-F1
#
_cell.length_a   1.000
_cell.length_b   1.000
_cell.length_c   1.000
_cell.angle_alpha   90.00
_cell.angle_beta   90.00
_cell.angle_gamma   90.00
#
_symmetry.space_group_name_H-M   'P 1'
#
loop_
_entity.id
_entity.type
_entity.pdbx_description
1 polymer ?
#
loop_
_entity_poly.entity_id
_entity_poly.type
_entity_poly.pdbx_seq_one_letter_code
_entity_poly.pdbx_strand_id
1 'polypeptide(L)'
;MKILTTLFTLILCLFLSQSIQAQKGKEMKKEKMELEKKEKEANKKAEEAKEKAKKAEEKADEAKEKVKEEKEKYEDDDDDEDEDEGQDGDGNENEKGKSKAKENNGKGNAYGKDKGDLSGKEFGQKRAEEARQMKEEKKQELNESASKAKEKVKAAKEKVAAAKADLEAKKKNAEMTAEQVKEKEEQIKKAEAAIKQLEDKIKAAEEMEGSGEVKEESEAKEEKESKEAVEGVN
;
A
#
# COMPACT_ATOMS: atom_id res chain seq x y z
N MET A 1 -17.16 -72.99 11.18
CA MET A 1 -16.87 -72.15 10.00
C MET A 1 -16.55 -70.69 10.35
N LYS A 2 -17.24 -70.06 11.31
CA LYS A 2 -17.00 -68.64 11.68
C LYS A 2 -15.61 -68.33 12.26
N ILE A 3 -15.00 -69.28 12.97
CA ILE A 3 -13.65 -69.14 13.55
C ILE A 3 -12.56 -69.28 12.48
N LEU A 4 -12.83 -70.07 11.43
CA LEU A 4 -11.91 -70.29 10.31
C LEU A 4 -11.87 -69.08 9.37
N THR A 5 -13.03 -68.43 9.17
CA THR A 5 -13.11 -67.18 8.41
C THR A 5 -12.44 -66.02 9.13
N THR A 6 -12.55 -65.92 10.47
CA THR A 6 -11.89 -64.86 11.24
C THR A 6 -10.36 -65.01 11.29
N LEU A 7 -9.84 -66.24 11.31
CA LEU A 7 -8.40 -66.49 11.30
C LEU A 7 -7.79 -66.19 9.92
N PHE A 8 -8.52 -66.50 8.84
CA PHE A 8 -8.10 -66.23 7.47
C PHE A 8 -8.10 -64.72 7.15
N THR A 9 -9.07 -63.96 7.67
CA THR A 9 -9.08 -62.49 7.53
C THR A 9 -7.93 -61.81 8.28
N LEU A 10 -7.50 -62.36 9.43
CA LEU A 10 -6.44 -61.74 10.23
C LEU A 10 -5.04 -61.98 9.62
N ILE A 11 -4.84 -63.12 8.94
CA ILE A 11 -3.61 -63.43 8.20
C ILE A 11 -3.51 -62.62 6.89
N LEU A 12 -4.64 -62.34 6.22
CA LEU A 12 -4.65 -61.52 5.00
C LEU A 12 -4.28 -60.06 5.26
N CYS A 13 -4.60 -59.51 6.43
CA CYS A 13 -4.23 -58.14 6.81
C CYS A 13 -2.72 -57.95 7.08
N LEU A 14 -1.98 -59.00 7.46
CA LEU A 14 -0.55 -58.92 7.78
C LEU A 14 0.36 -58.93 6.54
N PHE A 15 -0.11 -59.42 5.40
CA PHE A 15 0.68 -59.45 4.15
C PHE A 15 0.62 -58.13 3.34
N LEU A 16 -0.35 -57.25 3.60
CA LEU A 16 -0.50 -55.97 2.89
C LEU A 16 0.43 -54.86 3.39
N SER A 17 1.04 -55.01 4.57
CA SER A 17 1.91 -53.98 5.17
C SER A 17 3.38 -54.03 4.74
N GLN A 18 3.83 -55.10 4.06
CA GLN A 18 5.25 -55.24 3.69
C GLN A 18 5.61 -54.59 2.34
N SER A 19 4.64 -54.18 1.52
CA SER A 19 4.91 -53.58 0.20
C SER A 19 5.07 -52.04 0.21
N ILE A 20 4.80 -51.37 1.35
CA ILE A 20 4.81 -49.90 1.43
C ILE A 20 6.21 -49.31 1.70
N GLN A 21 7.15 -50.10 2.22
CA GLN A 21 8.49 -49.60 2.58
C GLN A 21 9.49 -49.53 1.39
N ALA A 22 9.16 -50.10 0.22
CA ALA A 22 10.05 -50.07 -0.95
C ALA A 22 9.89 -48.84 -1.87
N GLN A 23 8.82 -48.04 -1.70
CA GLN A 23 8.52 -46.90 -2.60
C GLN A 23 8.96 -45.54 -2.04
N LYS A 24 9.21 -45.42 -0.73
CA LYS A 24 9.51 -44.16 -0.03
C LYS A 24 10.96 -43.64 -0.17
N GLY A 25 11.89 -44.46 -0.71
CA GLY A 25 13.31 -44.10 -0.84
C GLY A 25 13.68 -43.28 -2.09
N LYS A 26 12.90 -43.37 -3.17
CA LYS A 26 13.13 -42.60 -4.42
C LYS A 26 12.52 -41.20 -4.39
N GLU A 27 11.41 -41.00 -3.68
CA GLU A 27 10.76 -39.69 -3.56
C GLU A 27 11.53 -38.74 -2.63
N MET A 28 12.04 -39.20 -1.49
CA MET A 28 12.84 -38.36 -0.58
C MET A 28 14.14 -37.83 -1.23
N LYS A 29 14.76 -38.59 -2.15
CA LYS A 29 15.94 -38.10 -2.91
C LYS A 29 15.58 -37.01 -3.92
N LYS A 30 14.40 -37.08 -4.52
CA LYS A 30 13.92 -36.09 -5.50
C LYS A 30 13.49 -34.80 -4.79
N GLU A 31 12.81 -34.91 -3.66
CA GLU A 31 12.38 -33.78 -2.83
C GLU A 31 13.57 -33.02 -2.22
N LYS A 32 14.60 -33.73 -1.74
CA LYS A 32 15.83 -33.10 -1.23
C LYS A 32 16.59 -32.33 -2.32
N MET A 33 16.61 -32.86 -3.55
CA MET A 33 17.26 -32.23 -4.71
C MET A 33 16.48 -31.00 -5.21
N GLU A 34 15.14 -31.01 -5.12
CA GLU A 34 14.32 -29.82 -5.41
C GLU A 34 14.45 -28.73 -4.35
N LEU A 35 14.55 -29.10 -3.06
CA LEU A 35 14.76 -28.15 -1.97
C LEU A 35 16.09 -27.41 -2.11
N GLU A 36 17.17 -28.15 -2.40
CA GLU A 36 18.52 -27.59 -2.61
C GLU A 36 18.59 -26.67 -3.84
N LYS A 37 17.79 -26.96 -4.87
CA LYS A 37 17.68 -26.13 -6.07
C LYS A 37 16.91 -24.82 -5.78
N LYS A 38 15.83 -24.90 -5.00
CA LYS A 38 15.05 -23.73 -4.55
C LYS A 38 15.86 -22.84 -3.61
N GLU A 39 16.66 -23.43 -2.73
CA GLU A 39 17.53 -22.69 -1.80
C GLU A 39 18.62 -21.92 -2.56
N LYS A 40 19.25 -22.54 -3.57
CA LYS A 40 20.22 -21.84 -4.45
C LYS A 40 19.58 -20.71 -5.26
N GLU A 41 18.35 -20.90 -5.75
CA GLU A 41 17.64 -19.84 -6.49
C GLU A 41 17.20 -18.69 -5.59
N ALA A 42 16.77 -18.99 -4.36
CA ALA A 42 16.45 -17.97 -3.36
C ALA A 42 17.69 -17.17 -2.95
N ASN A 43 18.83 -17.82 -2.76
CA ASN A 43 20.07 -17.15 -2.38
C ASN A 43 20.60 -16.25 -3.50
N LYS A 44 20.49 -16.68 -4.76
CA LYS A 44 20.83 -15.84 -5.93
C LYS A 44 19.93 -14.61 -6.04
N LYS A 45 18.62 -14.76 -5.83
CA LYS A 45 17.68 -13.62 -5.80
C LYS A 45 17.94 -12.66 -4.64
N ALA A 46 18.35 -13.20 -3.48
CA ALA A 46 18.72 -12.38 -2.33
C ALA A 46 20.01 -11.58 -2.58
N GLU A 47 20.98 -12.14 -3.30
CA GLU A 47 22.20 -11.44 -3.68
C GLU A 47 21.93 -10.32 -4.70
N GLU A 48 21.14 -10.61 -5.75
CA GLU A 48 20.72 -9.60 -6.74
C GLU A 48 19.90 -8.46 -6.10
N ALA A 49 19.11 -8.76 -5.06
CA ALA A 49 18.37 -7.73 -4.31
C ALA A 49 19.31 -6.85 -3.46
N LYS A 50 20.35 -7.45 -2.84
CA LYS A 50 21.36 -6.69 -2.07
C LYS A 50 22.19 -5.78 -2.97
N GLU A 51 22.54 -6.23 -4.17
CA GLU A 51 23.29 -5.41 -5.13
C GLU A 51 22.46 -4.22 -5.63
N LYS A 52 21.17 -4.43 -5.92
CA LYS A 52 20.24 -3.35 -6.29
C LYS A 52 20.03 -2.36 -5.16
N ALA A 53 19.96 -2.83 -3.90
CA ALA A 53 19.83 -1.95 -2.74
C ALA A 53 21.08 -1.06 -2.56
N LYS A 54 22.29 -1.62 -2.67
CA LYS A 54 23.54 -0.83 -2.63
C LYS A 54 23.59 0.23 -3.73
N LYS A 55 23.17 -0.12 -4.95
CA LYS A 55 23.18 0.81 -6.09
C LYS A 55 22.12 1.93 -5.95
N ALA A 56 21.05 1.69 -5.20
CA ALA A 56 20.06 2.70 -4.87
C ALA A 56 20.53 3.64 -3.75
N GLU A 57 21.23 3.10 -2.76
CA GLU A 57 21.84 3.87 -1.66
C GLU A 57 22.92 4.84 -2.19
N GLU A 58 23.80 4.36 -3.06
CA GLU A 58 24.86 5.18 -3.68
C GLU A 58 24.28 6.35 -4.51
N LYS A 59 23.18 6.12 -5.22
CA LYS A 59 22.48 7.20 -5.97
C LYS A 59 21.75 8.19 -5.06
N ALA A 60 21.27 7.73 -3.91
CA ALA A 60 20.60 8.61 -2.95
C ALA A 60 21.61 9.54 -2.25
N ASP A 61 22.82 9.06 -1.99
CA ASP A 61 23.89 9.89 -1.44
C ASP A 61 24.40 10.91 -2.46
N GLU A 62 24.58 10.53 -3.74
CA GLU A 62 24.95 11.47 -4.82
C GLU A 62 23.88 12.57 -5.01
N ALA A 63 22.60 12.24 -4.85
CA ALA A 63 21.50 13.21 -4.92
C ALA A 63 21.49 14.18 -3.74
N LYS A 64 21.80 13.72 -2.52
CA LYS A 64 21.90 14.58 -1.33
C LYS A 64 23.07 15.56 -1.42
N GLU A 65 24.18 15.14 -2.01
CA GLU A 65 25.35 16.01 -2.18
C GLU A 65 25.05 17.17 -3.13
N LYS A 66 24.38 16.89 -4.27
CA LYS A 66 23.95 17.93 -5.23
C LYS A 66 22.95 18.93 -4.64
N VAL A 67 22.01 18.47 -3.82
CA VAL A 67 21.04 19.37 -3.14
C VAL A 67 21.74 20.28 -2.12
N LYS A 68 22.82 19.82 -1.50
CA LYS A 68 23.58 20.62 -0.53
C LYS A 68 24.41 21.71 -1.23
N GLU A 69 25.01 21.37 -2.37
CA GLU A 69 25.77 22.30 -3.22
C GLU A 69 24.86 23.39 -3.85
N GLU A 70 23.60 23.04 -4.17
CA GLU A 70 22.61 24.00 -4.68
C GLU A 70 22.09 24.96 -3.59
N LYS A 71 22.07 24.52 -2.33
CA LYS A 71 21.63 25.32 -1.19
C LYS A 71 22.66 26.37 -0.77
N GLU A 72 23.96 26.06 -0.82
CA GLU A 72 25.03 27.04 -0.52
C GLU A 72 25.09 28.19 -1.55
N LYS A 73 24.51 28.02 -2.73
CA LYS A 73 24.45 29.06 -3.77
C LYS A 73 23.32 30.09 -3.60
N TYR A 74 22.44 29.92 -2.61
CA TYR A 74 21.24 30.76 -2.40
C TYR A 74 21.27 31.56 -1.09
N GLU A 75 22.29 31.39 -0.23
CA GLU A 75 22.40 32.11 1.04
C GLU A 75 23.36 33.32 0.99
N ASP A 76 23.86 33.71 -0.19
CA ASP A 76 24.89 34.77 -0.35
C ASP A 76 24.38 36.06 -1.04
N ASP A 77 23.05 36.22 -1.21
CA ASP A 77 22.46 37.29 -2.06
C ASP A 77 21.20 37.97 -1.44
N ASP A 78 21.06 37.98 -0.12
CA ASP A 78 19.94 38.63 0.60
C ASP A 78 20.46 39.54 1.74
N ASP A 79 21.38 40.46 1.41
CA ASP A 79 21.77 41.60 2.27
C ASP A 79 21.79 42.86 1.40
N ASP A 80 20.61 43.44 1.16
CA ASP A 80 20.47 44.88 0.86
C ASP A 80 19.08 45.32 1.36
N GLU A 81 19.10 45.84 2.59
CA GLU A 81 18.08 46.72 3.14
C GLU A 81 18.01 47.99 2.27
N ASP A 82 16.81 48.38 1.83
CA ASP A 82 16.53 49.79 1.58
C ASP A 82 15.08 50.11 1.98
N GLU A 83 15.00 50.90 3.04
CA GLU A 83 13.84 51.66 3.50
C GLU A 83 13.42 52.66 2.42
N ASP A 84 12.12 52.74 2.08
CA ASP A 84 11.57 54.00 1.59
C ASP A 84 10.11 54.17 2.07
N GLU A 85 9.95 55.08 3.03
CA GLU A 85 8.68 55.63 3.48
C GLU A 85 8.14 56.61 2.42
N GLY A 86 6.85 56.53 2.06
CA GLY A 86 6.30 57.52 1.13
C GLY A 86 4.80 57.47 0.83
N GLN A 87 4.01 57.94 1.78
CA GLN A 87 2.92 58.93 1.59
C GLN A 87 1.56 58.56 0.96
N ASP A 88 0.53 59.08 1.64
CA ASP A 88 -0.92 59.07 1.42
C ASP A 88 -1.42 59.45 0.02
N GLY A 89 -2.64 58.99 -0.33
CA GLY A 89 -3.41 59.59 -1.43
C GLY A 89 -4.68 58.85 -1.84
N ASP A 90 -5.80 59.19 -1.21
CA ASP A 90 -7.18 58.97 -1.68
C ASP A 90 -7.41 59.73 -3.01
N GLY A 91 -8.04 59.10 -4.02
CA GLY A 91 -8.27 59.75 -5.31
C GLY A 91 -8.94 58.88 -6.37
N ASN A 92 -10.27 58.92 -6.39
CA ASN A 92 -11.13 58.46 -7.47
C ASN A 92 -10.98 59.38 -8.71
N GLU A 93 -10.48 58.87 -9.85
CA GLU A 93 -10.79 59.46 -11.15
C GLU A 93 -10.70 58.44 -12.30
N ASN A 94 -11.76 58.49 -13.12
CA ASN A 94 -12.06 57.63 -14.25
C ASN A 94 -11.32 58.15 -15.49
N GLU A 95 -10.32 57.42 -16.01
CA GLU A 95 -9.75 57.74 -17.33
C GLU A 95 -9.53 56.47 -18.17
N LYS A 96 -10.18 56.48 -19.34
CA LYS A 96 -10.09 55.47 -20.39
C LYS A 96 -8.66 55.30 -20.89
N GLY A 97 -8.26 54.05 -21.06
CA GLY A 97 -7.40 53.66 -22.18
C GLY A 97 -5.90 53.61 -21.89
N LYS A 98 -5.45 52.51 -21.27
CA LYS A 98 -4.28 51.75 -21.72
C LYS A 98 -4.30 50.42 -21.00
N SER A 99 -4.30 49.35 -21.78
CA SER A 99 -3.98 48.01 -21.34
C SER A 99 -2.59 48.01 -20.70
N LYS A 100 -2.50 48.35 -19.41
CA LYS A 100 -1.39 47.91 -18.59
C LYS A 100 -1.56 46.41 -18.48
N ALA A 101 -0.81 45.69 -19.32
CA ALA A 101 -0.47 44.32 -19.06
C ALA A 101 -0.13 44.26 -17.57
N LYS A 102 -0.95 43.56 -16.78
CA LYS A 102 -0.52 43.12 -15.46
C LYS A 102 0.68 42.24 -15.76
N GLU A 103 1.86 42.83 -15.67
CA GLU A 103 3.12 42.13 -15.63
C GLU A 103 3.08 41.34 -14.33
N ASN A 104 2.48 40.15 -14.40
CA ASN A 104 2.61 39.15 -13.35
C ASN A 104 4.10 38.83 -13.35
N ASN A 105 4.85 39.47 -12.46
CA ASN A 105 6.28 39.30 -12.19
C ASN A 105 6.60 37.88 -11.70
N GLY A 106 6.31 36.85 -12.49
CA GLY A 106 6.67 35.44 -12.26
C GLY A 106 6.14 34.79 -10.97
N LYS A 107 5.56 35.54 -10.04
CA LYS A 107 5.06 35.13 -8.72
C LYS A 107 3.60 34.67 -8.75
N GLY A 108 3.12 34.22 -9.90
CA GLY A 108 1.82 33.56 -10.06
C GLY A 108 2.02 32.05 -10.18
N ASN A 109 1.22 31.27 -9.44
CA ASN A 109 1.18 29.80 -9.53
C ASN A 109 1.34 29.35 -10.99
N ALA A 110 2.37 28.54 -11.27
CA ALA A 110 2.81 28.18 -12.61
C ALA A 110 1.77 27.32 -13.36
N TYR A 111 0.68 27.92 -13.83
CA TYR A 111 -0.35 27.24 -14.62
C TYR A 111 0.11 27.08 -16.08
N GLY A 112 0.81 25.97 -16.32
CA GLY A 112 1.05 25.39 -17.65
C GLY A 112 2.33 25.84 -18.34
N LYS A 113 3.46 25.61 -17.65
CA LYS A 113 4.79 25.63 -18.27
C LYS A 113 4.96 24.54 -19.34
N ASP A 114 4.17 23.47 -19.28
CA ASP A 114 4.22 22.32 -20.20
C ASP A 114 2.97 22.19 -21.09
N LYS A 115 2.46 23.30 -21.64
CA LYS A 115 1.26 23.28 -22.50
C LYS A 115 1.47 22.59 -23.86
N GLY A 116 2.71 22.51 -24.34
CA GLY A 116 2.99 22.12 -25.72
C GLY A 116 2.23 23.03 -26.69
N ASP A 117 1.49 22.44 -27.63
CA ASP A 117 0.67 23.14 -28.62
C ASP A 117 -0.76 23.44 -28.16
N LEU A 118 -1.15 23.03 -26.94
CA LEU A 118 -2.53 23.20 -26.44
C LEU A 118 -2.81 24.63 -26.00
N SER A 119 -4.03 25.11 -26.26
CA SER A 119 -4.48 26.38 -25.69
C SER A 119 -4.55 26.28 -24.15
N GLY A 120 -4.45 27.43 -23.46
CA GLY A 120 -4.53 27.45 -22.00
C GLY A 120 -5.82 26.84 -21.43
N LYS A 121 -6.93 26.94 -22.17
CA LYS A 121 -8.23 26.35 -21.80
C LYS A 121 -8.20 24.83 -21.96
N GLU A 122 -7.73 24.33 -23.10
CA GLU A 122 -7.63 22.88 -23.36
C GLU A 122 -6.64 22.19 -22.42
N PHE A 123 -5.50 22.83 -22.14
CA PHE A 123 -4.53 22.33 -21.16
C PHE A 123 -5.12 22.25 -19.75
N GLY A 124 -5.87 23.28 -19.32
CA GLY A 124 -6.55 23.29 -18.04
C GLY A 124 -7.58 22.17 -17.91
N GLN A 125 -8.38 21.96 -18.97
CA GLN A 125 -9.36 20.88 -19.03
C GLN A 125 -8.69 19.50 -18.98
N LYS A 126 -7.66 19.28 -19.80
CA LYS A 126 -6.91 18.01 -19.84
C LYS A 126 -6.29 17.69 -18.48
N ARG A 127 -5.67 18.66 -17.81
CA ARG A 127 -5.08 18.46 -16.48
C ARG A 127 -6.14 18.15 -15.42
N ALA A 128 -7.30 18.81 -15.49
CA ALA A 128 -8.40 18.53 -14.57
C ALA A 128 -8.98 17.12 -14.80
N GLU A 129 -9.09 16.70 -16.06
CA GLU A 129 -9.50 15.34 -16.42
C GLU A 129 -8.47 14.29 -15.95
N GLU A 130 -7.18 14.50 -16.21
CA GLU A 130 -6.10 13.64 -15.73
C GLU A 130 -6.09 13.56 -14.19
N ALA A 131 -6.30 14.67 -13.49
CA ALA A 131 -6.40 14.68 -12.03
C ALA A 131 -7.59 13.86 -11.51
N ARG A 132 -8.74 13.95 -12.18
CA ARG A 132 -9.93 13.15 -11.86
C ARG A 132 -9.70 11.66 -12.14
N GLN A 133 -9.11 11.33 -13.29
CA GLN A 133 -8.77 9.96 -13.66
C GLN A 133 -7.78 9.35 -12.66
N MET A 134 -6.67 10.04 -12.37
CA MET A 134 -5.70 9.58 -11.37
C MET A 134 -6.31 9.41 -9.98
N LYS A 135 -7.27 10.26 -9.61
CA LYS A 135 -7.98 10.14 -8.34
C LYS A 135 -8.87 8.90 -8.30
N GLU A 136 -9.65 8.67 -9.36
CA GLU A 136 -10.52 7.51 -9.48
C GLU A 136 -9.71 6.21 -9.51
N GLU A 137 -8.62 6.16 -10.27
CA GLU A 137 -7.69 5.03 -10.30
C GLU A 137 -7.12 4.73 -8.91
N LYS A 138 -6.65 5.75 -8.19
CA LYS A 138 -6.15 5.58 -6.82
C LYS A 138 -7.22 5.07 -5.86
N LYS A 139 -8.47 5.55 -6.00
CA LYS A 139 -9.60 5.08 -5.19
C LYS A 139 -9.89 3.61 -5.46
N GLN A 140 -9.89 3.20 -6.73
CA GLN A 140 -10.09 1.80 -7.12
C GLN A 140 -8.96 0.90 -6.61
N GLU A 141 -7.70 1.30 -6.78
CA GLU A 141 -6.54 0.57 -6.27
C GLU A 141 -6.60 0.40 -4.74
N LEU A 142 -6.97 1.47 -4.02
CA LEU A 142 -7.07 1.42 -2.57
C LEU A 142 -8.20 0.47 -2.14
N ASN A 143 -9.40 0.59 -2.72
CA ASN A 143 -10.52 -0.30 -2.41
C ASN A 143 -10.20 -1.77 -2.70
N GLU A 144 -9.57 -2.05 -3.85
CA GLU A 144 -9.09 -3.40 -4.16
C GLU A 144 -8.09 -3.91 -3.12
N SER A 145 -7.15 -3.06 -2.71
CA SER A 145 -6.13 -3.42 -1.72
C SER A 145 -6.75 -3.70 -0.35
N ALA A 146 -7.72 -2.88 0.07
CA ALA A 146 -8.47 -3.01 1.31
C ALA A 146 -9.31 -4.28 1.32
N SER A 147 -10.00 -4.58 0.21
CA SER A 147 -10.77 -5.82 0.03
C SER A 147 -9.86 -7.05 0.14
N LYS A 148 -8.75 -7.09 -0.59
CA LYS A 148 -7.76 -8.17 -0.50
C LYS A 148 -7.18 -8.32 0.91
N ALA A 149 -6.98 -7.21 1.62
CA ALA A 149 -6.51 -7.24 3.01
C ALA A 149 -7.55 -7.86 3.96
N LYS A 150 -8.82 -7.48 3.84
CA LYS A 150 -9.94 -8.05 4.61
C LYS A 150 -10.08 -9.55 4.38
N GLU A 151 -10.01 -10.01 3.13
CA GLU A 151 -10.08 -11.43 2.81
C GLU A 151 -8.94 -12.22 3.47
N LYS A 152 -7.72 -11.69 3.43
CA LYS A 152 -6.55 -12.30 4.09
C LYS A 152 -6.71 -12.35 5.61
N VAL A 153 -7.23 -11.29 6.22
CA VAL A 153 -7.53 -11.27 7.67
C VAL A 153 -8.58 -12.32 8.01
N LYS A 154 -9.66 -12.42 7.23
CA LYS A 154 -10.71 -13.43 7.44
C LYS A 154 -10.14 -14.85 7.36
N ALA A 155 -9.37 -15.15 6.32
CA ALA A 155 -8.72 -16.45 6.17
C ALA A 155 -7.71 -16.74 7.31
N ALA A 156 -7.00 -15.73 7.81
CA ALA A 156 -6.11 -15.89 8.95
C ALA A 156 -6.88 -16.20 10.24
N LYS A 157 -8.02 -15.53 10.47
CA LYS A 157 -8.91 -15.81 11.60
C LYS A 157 -9.44 -17.24 11.59
N GLU A 158 -9.89 -17.71 10.43
CA GLU A 158 -10.37 -19.10 10.28
C GLU A 158 -9.26 -20.12 10.59
N LYS A 159 -8.04 -19.88 10.11
CA LYS A 159 -6.87 -20.73 10.43
C LYS A 159 -6.53 -20.74 11.91
N VAL A 160 -6.58 -19.59 12.57
CA VAL A 160 -6.31 -19.49 14.01
C VAL A 160 -7.41 -20.18 14.82
N ALA A 161 -8.68 -20.04 14.42
CA ALA A 161 -9.79 -20.74 15.05
C ALA A 161 -9.66 -22.27 14.92
N ALA A 162 -9.30 -22.76 13.72
CA ALA A 162 -9.01 -24.18 13.51
C ALA A 162 -7.84 -24.66 14.38
N ALA A 163 -6.74 -23.90 14.43
CA ALA A 163 -5.58 -24.24 15.26
C ALA A 163 -5.92 -24.28 16.76
N LYS A 164 -6.82 -23.40 17.24
CA LYS A 164 -7.35 -23.44 18.61
C LYS A 164 -8.17 -24.69 18.88
N ALA A 165 -9.10 -25.02 18.00
CA ALA A 165 -9.92 -26.22 18.12
C ALA A 165 -9.06 -27.50 18.12
N ASP A 166 -8.09 -27.58 17.20
CA ASP A 166 -7.14 -28.70 17.11
C ASP A 166 -6.30 -28.83 18.38
N LEU A 167 -5.83 -27.70 18.94
CA LEU A 167 -5.06 -27.71 20.18
C LEU A 167 -5.91 -28.18 21.37
N GLU A 168 -7.17 -27.76 21.45
CA GLU A 168 -8.10 -28.19 22.49
C GLU A 168 -8.42 -29.68 22.38
N ALA A 169 -8.62 -30.20 21.17
CA ALA A 169 -8.83 -31.63 20.93
C ALA A 169 -7.61 -32.46 21.36
N LYS A 170 -6.41 -32.06 20.95
CA LYS A 170 -5.16 -32.74 21.31
C LYS A 170 -4.86 -32.68 22.82
N LYS A 171 -5.22 -31.57 23.47
CA LYS A 171 -5.13 -31.42 24.93
C LYS A 171 -6.08 -32.38 25.65
N LYS A 172 -7.30 -32.54 25.16
CA LYS A 172 -8.30 -33.49 25.72
C LYS A 172 -7.90 -34.95 25.51
N ASN A 173 -7.30 -35.28 24.36
CA ASN A 173 -6.82 -36.62 24.05
C ASN A 173 -5.46 -36.96 24.68
N ALA A 174 -4.86 -36.05 25.46
CA ALA A 174 -3.50 -36.19 26.01
C ALA A 174 -2.42 -36.51 24.95
N GLU A 175 -2.62 -36.05 23.71
CA GLU A 175 -1.69 -36.25 22.58
C GLU A 175 -0.49 -35.30 22.61
N MET A 176 -0.45 -34.35 23.54
CA MET A 176 0.58 -33.32 23.66
C MET A 176 1.01 -33.13 25.11
N THR A 177 2.30 -32.83 25.32
CA THR A 177 2.82 -32.47 26.64
C THR A 177 2.39 -31.06 27.04
N ALA A 178 2.42 -30.75 28.33
CA ALA A 178 2.09 -29.42 28.84
C ALA A 178 2.96 -28.30 28.21
N GLU A 179 4.24 -28.61 27.95
CA GLU A 179 5.18 -27.68 27.29
C GLU A 179 4.78 -27.40 25.84
N GLN A 180 4.43 -28.45 25.08
CA GLN A 180 3.97 -28.31 23.69
C GLN A 180 2.65 -27.55 23.60
N VAL A 181 1.73 -27.78 24.55
CA VAL A 181 0.48 -27.02 24.64
C VAL A 181 0.78 -25.54 24.88
N LYS A 182 1.65 -25.22 25.84
CA LYS A 182 2.01 -23.83 26.14
C LYS A 182 2.66 -23.13 24.95
N GLU A 183 3.59 -23.80 24.25
CA GLU A 183 4.23 -23.24 23.06
C GLU A 183 3.21 -22.92 21.96
N LYS A 184 2.28 -23.84 21.70
CA LYS A 184 1.21 -23.64 20.70
C LYS A 184 0.22 -22.55 21.12
N GLU A 185 -0.15 -22.47 22.40
CA GLU A 185 -0.99 -21.40 22.93
C GLU A 185 -0.31 -20.03 22.74
N GLU A 186 1.00 -19.92 22.97
CA GLU A 186 1.76 -18.68 22.74
C GLU A 186 1.85 -18.31 21.24
N GLN A 187 2.07 -19.28 20.36
CA GLN A 187 2.07 -19.06 18.90
C GLN A 187 0.70 -18.56 18.42
N ILE A 188 -0.37 -19.16 18.91
CA ILE A 188 -1.75 -18.74 18.62
C ILE A 188 -1.98 -17.31 19.12
N LYS A 189 -1.61 -16.98 20.35
CA LYS A 189 -1.74 -15.61 20.90
C LYS A 189 -1.01 -14.57 20.06
N LYS A 190 0.22 -14.87 19.61
CA LYS A 190 0.98 -13.98 18.72
C LYS A 190 0.28 -13.78 17.39
N ALA A 191 -0.27 -14.85 16.80
CA ALA A 191 -1.04 -14.76 15.57
C ALA A 191 -2.32 -13.91 15.74
N GLU A 192 -3.04 -14.06 16.85
CA GLU A 192 -4.21 -13.25 17.17
C GLU A 192 -3.89 -11.77 17.33
N ALA A 193 -2.80 -11.45 18.03
CA ALA A 193 -2.34 -10.07 18.18
C ALA A 193 -1.98 -9.45 16.82
N ALA A 194 -1.29 -10.19 15.96
CA ALA A 194 -0.95 -9.74 14.61
C ALA A 194 -2.19 -9.52 13.73
N ILE A 195 -3.18 -10.43 13.80
CA ILE A 195 -4.46 -10.27 13.10
C ILE A 195 -5.16 -9.00 13.58
N LYS A 196 -5.25 -8.78 14.89
CA LYS A 196 -5.89 -7.59 15.45
C LYS A 196 -5.21 -6.30 14.99
N GLN A 197 -3.88 -6.25 14.99
CA GLN A 197 -3.14 -5.09 14.49
C GLN A 197 -3.40 -4.82 13.00
N LEU A 198 -3.59 -5.87 12.19
CA LEU A 198 -3.96 -5.70 10.77
C LEU A 198 -5.38 -5.15 10.63
N GLU A 199 -6.31 -5.59 11.47
CA GLU A 199 -7.68 -5.07 11.47
C GLU A 199 -7.74 -3.60 11.86
N ASP A 200 -7.02 -3.22 12.91
CA ASP A 200 -6.95 -1.83 13.36
C ASP A 200 -6.37 -0.92 12.25
N LYS A 201 -5.35 -1.41 11.52
CA LYS A 201 -4.77 -0.69 10.37
C LYS A 201 -5.73 -0.56 9.19
N ILE A 202 -6.46 -1.63 8.85
CA ILE A 202 -7.47 -1.59 7.79
C ILE A 202 -8.56 -0.59 8.16
N LYS A 203 -9.06 -0.65 9.39
CA LYS A 203 -10.09 0.27 9.87
C LYS A 203 -9.63 1.72 9.85
N ALA A 204 -8.41 1.99 10.31
CA ALA A 204 -7.84 3.34 10.26
C ALA A 204 -7.67 3.85 8.82
N ALA A 205 -7.30 2.99 7.87
CA ALA A 205 -7.20 3.36 6.46
C ALA A 205 -8.58 3.72 5.87
N GLU A 206 -9.63 2.97 6.21
CA GLU A 206 -11.00 3.24 5.75
C GLU A 206 -11.59 4.53 6.32
N GLU A 207 -11.32 4.83 7.59
CA GLU A 207 -11.76 6.08 8.22
C GLU A 207 -11.09 7.31 7.59
N MET A 208 -9.82 7.20 7.17
CA MET A 208 -9.14 8.26 6.44
C MET A 208 -9.76 8.51 5.05
N GLU A 209 -10.20 7.46 4.35
CA GLU A 209 -10.89 7.61 3.06
C GLU A 209 -12.25 8.31 3.18
N GLY A 210 -13.07 7.93 4.18
CA GLY A 210 -14.40 8.52 4.38
C GLY A 210 -14.37 10.01 4.72
N SER A 211 -13.29 10.51 5.33
CA SER A 211 -13.13 11.93 5.63
C SER A 211 -12.87 12.82 4.40
N GLY A 212 -12.40 12.22 3.30
CA GLY A 212 -12.15 12.92 2.03
C GLY A 212 -13.42 13.17 1.20
N GLU A 213 -14.40 12.28 1.26
CA GLU A 213 -15.65 12.38 0.47
C GLU A 213 -16.58 13.51 0.98
N VAL A 214 -16.58 13.80 2.29
CA VAL A 214 -17.46 14.84 2.88
C VAL A 214 -17.05 16.26 2.47
N LYS A 215 -15.76 16.50 2.21
CA LYS A 215 -15.27 17.79 1.72
C LYS A 215 -15.62 18.04 0.26
N GLU A 216 -15.75 16.97 -0.52
CA GLU A 216 -15.94 17.09 -1.96
C GLU A 216 -17.39 17.31 -2.36
N GLU A 217 -18.35 16.74 -1.62
CA GLU A 217 -19.78 17.07 -1.83
C GLU A 217 -20.13 18.50 -1.42
N SER A 218 -19.44 19.07 -0.43
CA SER A 218 -19.69 20.46 -0.01
C SER A 218 -19.15 21.47 -1.04
N GLU A 219 -17.95 21.26 -1.57
CA GLU A 219 -17.36 22.10 -2.61
C GLU A 219 -18.10 21.99 -3.97
N ALA A 220 -18.55 20.79 -4.35
CA ALA A 220 -19.32 20.59 -5.59
C ALA A 220 -20.73 21.20 -5.54
N LYS A 221 -21.32 21.34 -4.35
CA LYS A 221 -22.64 21.95 -4.15
C LYS A 221 -22.56 23.48 -4.15
N GLU A 222 -21.49 24.05 -3.58
CA GLU A 222 -21.23 25.49 -3.56
C GLU A 222 -20.88 26.04 -4.96
N GLU A 223 -20.19 25.27 -5.80
CA GLU A 223 -19.91 25.63 -7.22
C GLU A 223 -21.17 25.56 -8.11
N LYS A 224 -22.17 24.76 -7.71
CA LYS A 224 -23.43 24.62 -8.46
C LYS A 224 -24.44 25.71 -8.08
N GLU A 225 -24.54 26.05 -6.80
CA GLU A 225 -25.38 27.15 -6.31
C GLU A 225 -24.86 28.53 -6.76
N SER A 226 -23.54 28.71 -6.87
CA SER A 226 -22.95 29.96 -7.39
C SER A 226 -23.15 30.15 -8.90
N LYS A 227 -23.29 29.08 -9.69
CA LYS A 227 -23.60 29.17 -11.14
C LYS A 227 -25.08 29.45 -11.40
N GLU A 228 -26.00 28.83 -10.65
CA GLU A 228 -27.44 29.14 -10.77
C GLU A 228 -27.78 30.57 -10.32
N ALA A 229 -27.07 31.12 -9.33
CA ALA A 229 -27.26 32.50 -8.90
C ALA A 229 -26.85 33.55 -9.95
N VAL A 230 -25.97 33.20 -10.90
CA VAL A 230 -25.49 34.10 -11.96
C VAL A 230 -26.36 34.01 -13.22
N GLU A 231 -26.95 32.85 -13.51
CA GLU A 231 -27.87 32.69 -14.67
C GLU A 231 -29.32 33.14 -14.37
N GLY A 232 -29.71 33.30 -13.10
CA GLY A 232 -31.04 33.77 -12.70
C GLY A 232 -31.30 35.28 -12.75
N VAL A 233 -30.35 36.09 -13.26
CA VAL A 233 -30.44 37.58 -13.25
C VAL A 233 -30.48 38.18 -14.67
N ASN A 234 -30.81 37.41 -15.70
CA ASN A 234 -31.11 37.95 -17.05
C ASN A 234 -32.58 37.82 -17.43
#